data_AF-A0A419QMH9-F1
#
_entry.id   AF-A0A419QMH9-F1
#
_cell.length_a   1.000
_cell.length_b   1.000
_cell.length_c   1.000
_cell.angle_alpha   90.00
_cell.angle_beta   90.00
_cell.angle_gamma   90.00
#
_symmetry.space_group_name_H-M   'P 1'
#
loop_
_entity.id
_entity.type
_entity.pdbx_description
1 polymer ?
#
loop_
_entity_poly.entity_id
_entity_poly.type
_entity_poly.pdbx_seq_one_letter_code
_entity_poly.pdbx_strand_id
1 'polypeptide(L)' 'NLLKKFKLDYEDALHLAVAFKVKAKEIISNDKDFDKTTIKRRF' A
#
# COMPACT_ATOMS: atom_id res chain seq x y z
N ASN A 1 11.50 6.72 1.74
CA ASN A 1 10.25 6.82 0.95
C ASN A 1 9.56 5.44 0.93
N LEU A 2 8.29 5.35 0.51
CA LEU A 2 7.54 4.09 0.52
C LEU A 2 8.12 3.03 -0.44
N LEU A 3 8.60 3.47 -1.61
CA LEU A 3 9.28 2.64 -2.62
C LEU A 3 10.35 1.74 -2.02
N LYS A 4 11.34 2.33 -1.34
CA LYS A 4 12.46 1.57 -0.76
C LYS A 4 12.04 0.77 0.48
N LYS A 5 11.11 1.30 1.27
CA LYS A 5 10.69 0.68 2.54
C LYS A 5 9.94 -0.63 2.31
N PHE A 6 9.03 -0.63 1.33
CA PHE A 6 8.14 -1.77 1.06
C PHE A 6 8.46 -2.47 -0.26
N LYS A 7 9.51 -2.04 -0.97
CA LYS A 7 9.89 -2.56 -2.29
C LYS A 7 8.70 -2.55 -3.27
N LEU A 8 7.97 -1.44 -3.26
CA LEU A 8 6.86 -1.17 -4.16
C LEU A 8 7.36 -0.44 -5.40
N ASP A 9 6.64 -0.61 -6.50
CA ASP A 9 6.79 0.27 -7.64
C ASP A 9 6.19 1.67 -7.36
N TYR A 10 6.31 2.55 -8.35
CA TYR A 10 5.86 3.92 -8.20
C TYR A 10 4.34 4.04 -8.02
N GLU A 11 3.56 3.25 -8.75
CA GLU A 11 2.11 3.27 -8.72
C GLU A 11 1.59 2.82 -7.35
N ASP A 12 2.08 1.68 -6.86
CA ASP A 12 1.68 1.14 -5.56
C ASP A 12 2.08 2.04 -4.40
N ALA A 13 3.23 2.70 -4.50
CA ALA A 13 3.65 3.66 -3.49
C ALA A 13 2.72 4.90 -3.45
N LEU A 14 2.16 5.32 -4.58
CA LEU A 14 1.17 6.40 -4.62
C LEU A 14 -0.15 5.96 -3.99
N HIS A 15 -0.65 4.77 -4.33
CA HIS A 15 -1.84 4.20 -3.71
C HIS A 15 -1.68 4.11 -2.18
N LEU A 16 -0.55 3.58 -1.71
CA LEU A 16 -0.25 3.47 -0.29
C LEU A 16 -0.10 4.84 0.39
N ALA A 17 0.49 5.83 -0.27
CA ALA A 17 0.62 7.18 0.25
C ALA A 17 -0.76 7.82 0.49
N VAL A 18 -1.69 7.66 -0.45
CA VAL A 18 -3.07 8.15 -0.29
C VAL A 18 -3.77 7.42 0.85
N ALA A 19 -3.66 6.09 0.92
CA ALA A 19 -4.26 5.29 1.99
C ALA A 19 -3.78 5.75 3.38
N PHE A 20 -2.49 6.02 3.55
CA PHE A 20 -1.95 6.56 4.80
C PHE A 20 -2.43 7.98 5.09
N LYS A 21 -2.49 8.85 4.07
CA LYS A 21 -2.96 10.24 4.22
C LYS A 21 -4.39 10.30 4.74
N VAL A 22 -5.26 9.42 4.27
CA VAL A 22 -6.67 9.35 4.71
C VAL A 22 -6.89 8.44 5.92
N LYS A 23 -5.81 7.89 6.50
CA LYS A 23 -5.85 6.94 7.62
C LYS A 23 -6.75 5.72 7.33
N ALA A 24 -6.71 5.23 6.09
CA ALA A 24 -7.42 4.02 5.69
C ALA A 24 -7.01 2.84 6.58
N LYS A 25 -7.99 2.02 6.97
CA LYS A 25 -7.76 0.84 7.83
C LYS A 25 -7.33 -0.39 7.04
N GLU A 26 -7.83 -0.51 5.82
CA GLU A 26 -7.55 -1.63 4.92
C GLU A 26 -7.60 -1.16 3.46
N ILE A 27 -6.97 -1.93 2.57
CA ILE A 27 -6.98 -1.72 1.12
C ILE A 27 -7.59 -2.95 0.46
N ILE A 28 -8.57 -2.75 -0.43
CA ILE A 28 -9.14 -3.82 -1.26
C ILE A 28 -8.35 -3.81 -2.55
N SER A 29 -7.56 -4.87 -2.78
CA SER A 29 -6.74 -5.00 -3.97
C SER A 29 -6.41 -6.46 -4.26
N ASN A 30 -6.46 -6.80 -5.55
CA ASN A 30 -5.95 -8.06 -6.07
C ASN A 30 -4.41 -8.11 -6.08
N ASP A 31 -3.75 -6.96 -5.92
CA ASP A 31 -2.31 -6.86 -5.88
C ASP A 31 -1.75 -7.30 -4.52
N LYS A 32 -0.98 -8.39 -4.54
CA LYS A 32 -0.35 -8.96 -3.35
C LYS A 32 0.81 -8.10 -2.82
N ASP A 33 1.30 -7.13 -3.58
CA ASP A 33 2.39 -6.27 -3.13
C ASP A 33 2.02 -5.42 -1.91
N PHE A 34 0.73 -5.13 -1.71
CA PHE A 34 0.28 -4.49 -0.47
C PHE A 34 0.42 -5.38 0.78
N ASP A 35 0.60 -6.71 0.63
CA ASP A 35 0.92 -7.60 1.76
C ASP A 35 2.31 -7.29 2.35
N LYS A 36 3.19 -6.61 1.60
CA LYS A 36 4.51 -6.14 2.08
C LYS A 36 4.40 -4.94 3.02
N THR A 37 3.23 -4.32 3.13
CA THR A 37 3.02 -3.03 3.80
C THR A 37 2.38 -3.19 5.18
N THR A 38 2.23 -2.09 5.91
CA THR A 38 1.54 -2.10 7.20
C THR A 38 0.01 -1.95 7.10
N ILE A 39 -0.54 -1.70 5.91
CA ILE A 39 -2.00 -1.64 5.72
C ILE A 39 -2.53 -3.06 5.46
N LYS A 40 -3.66 -3.42 6.07
CA LYS A 40 -4.27 -4.72 5.85
C LYS A 40 -4.83 -4.81 4.44
N ARG A 41 -4.39 -5.78 3.64
CA ARG A 41 -4.99 -6.06 2.34
C ARG A 41 -6.21 -6.99 2.47
N ARG A 42 -7.25 -6.71 1.69
CA ARG A 42 -8.39 -7.59 1.38
C ARG A 42 -8.40 -7.88 -0.12
N PHE A 43 -8.75 -9.11 -0.49
CA PHE A 43 -8.95 -9.52 -1.87
C PHE A 43 -10.43 -9.37 -2.23
#